data_AF-A0A3B0YWC2-F1
#
_entry.id   AF-A0A3B0YWC2-F1
#
_cell.length_a   1.000
_cell.length_b   1.000
_cell.length_c   1.000
_cell.angle_alpha   90.00
_cell.angle_beta   90.00
_cell.angle_gamma   90.00
#
_symmetry.space_group_name_H-M   'P 1'
#
loop_
_entity.id
_entity.type
_entity.pdbx_description
1 polymer ?
#
loop_
_entity_poly.entity_id
_entity_poly.type
_entity_poly.pdbx_seq_one_letter_code
_entity_poly.pdbx_strand_id
1 'polypeptide(L)'
;QRIRSYSHTSLLQSPENPHYGEQGALRFCTHYYRLHPEKYRRCKAGKEDCLGEMFDESDDCQVIRRLTWNPGFTNMLGEIQAFLETLGHRESPSSDEQEL
;
A
#
# COMPACT_ATOMS: atom_id res chain seq x y z
N GLN A 1 -13.78 0.36 4.57
CA GLN A 1 -13.25 -0.88 3.92
C GLN A 1 -12.62 -1.74 4.99
N ARG A 2 -12.71 -3.08 4.90
CA ARG A 2 -12.07 -3.98 5.88
C ARG A 2 -10.69 -4.38 5.36
N ILE A 3 -9.63 -3.74 5.86
CA ILE A 3 -8.24 -4.05 5.49
C ILE A 3 -7.66 -5.00 6.53
N ARG A 4 -7.26 -6.20 6.11
CA ARG A 4 -6.69 -7.22 6.99
C ARG A 4 -5.19 -7.12 7.15
N SER A 5 -4.53 -6.91 6.02
CA SER A 5 -3.08 -7.00 5.91
C SER A 5 -2.61 -6.12 4.75
N TYR A 6 -1.36 -5.69 4.83
CA TYR A 6 -0.71 -5.01 3.71
C TYR A 6 -0.22 -6.07 2.75
N SER A 7 -0.60 -5.97 1.47
CA SER A 7 0.10 -6.75 0.47
C SER A 7 1.48 -6.15 0.24
N HIS A 8 2.49 -6.98 -0.02
CA HIS A 8 3.84 -6.49 -0.32
C HIS A 8 3.88 -5.52 -1.52
N THR A 9 2.96 -5.63 -2.48
CA THR A 9 2.87 -4.70 -3.63
C THR A 9 2.24 -3.35 -3.29
N SER A 10 1.58 -3.23 -2.15
CA SER A 10 0.83 -2.02 -1.79
C SER A 10 1.71 -0.89 -1.24
N LEU A 11 2.86 -1.22 -0.66
CA LEU A 11 3.64 -0.32 0.22
C LEU A 11 4.00 1.03 -0.41
N LEU A 12 4.32 1.07 -1.70
CA LEU A 12 4.80 2.29 -2.37
C LEU A 12 3.71 3.01 -3.17
N GLN A 13 2.48 2.50 -3.18
CA GLN A 13 1.44 2.99 -4.05
C GLN A 13 0.54 3.98 -3.30
N SER A 14 0.39 5.19 -3.86
CA SER A 14 -0.49 6.22 -3.27
C SER A 14 -1.97 5.82 -3.39
N PRO A 15 -2.81 6.18 -2.40
CA PRO A 15 -4.26 6.01 -2.47
C PRO A 15 -4.90 6.75 -3.65
N GLU A 16 -4.28 7.82 -4.15
CA GLU A 16 -4.72 8.64 -5.29
C GLU A 16 -4.29 8.06 -6.65
N ASN A 17 -3.50 6.98 -6.68
CA ASN A 17 -3.05 6.39 -7.94
C ASN A 17 -4.27 5.96 -8.79
N PRO A 18 -4.42 6.41 -10.04
CA PRO A 18 -5.62 6.16 -10.86
C PRO A 18 -5.82 4.68 -11.21
N HIS A 19 -4.77 3.87 -11.11
CA HIS A 19 -4.82 2.44 -11.39
C HIS A 19 -4.87 1.61 -10.11
N TYR A 20 -3.99 1.89 -9.16
CA TYR A 20 -3.76 1.05 -7.97
C TYR A 20 -4.33 1.61 -6.67
N GLY A 21 -4.80 2.86 -6.69
CA GLY A 21 -5.30 3.60 -5.54
C GLY A 21 -6.62 3.07 -4.98
N GLU A 22 -7.13 3.76 -3.97
CA GLU A 22 -8.38 3.39 -3.30
C GLU A 22 -9.57 3.35 -4.26
N GLN A 23 -9.61 4.33 -5.16
CA GLN A 23 -10.58 4.43 -6.25
C GLN A 23 -9.99 4.03 -7.61
N GLY A 24 -8.86 3.30 -7.59
CA GLY A 24 -8.16 2.88 -8.78
C GLY A 24 -8.98 1.92 -9.66
N ALA A 25 -8.75 1.98 -10.96
CA ALA A 25 -9.46 1.13 -11.93
C ALA A 25 -9.14 -0.37 -11.79
N LEU A 26 -7.96 -0.72 -11.25
CA LEU A 26 -7.51 -2.10 -11.17
C LEU A 26 -7.97 -2.78 -9.87
N ARG A 27 -8.79 -3.82 -10.03
CA ARG A 27 -9.07 -4.80 -8.97
C ARG A 27 -8.19 -6.03 -9.14
N PHE A 28 -7.24 -6.22 -8.23
CA PHE A 28 -6.26 -7.30 -8.27
C PHE A 28 -6.84 -8.57 -7.61
N CYS A 29 -7.32 -9.49 -8.46
CA CYS A 29 -8.05 -10.70 -8.07
C CYS A 29 -7.48 -11.97 -8.74
N THR A 30 -6.30 -11.89 -9.34
CA THR A 30 -5.77 -12.92 -10.26
C THR A 30 -5.49 -14.25 -9.56
N HIS A 31 -5.29 -14.26 -8.24
CA HIS A 31 -5.14 -15.48 -7.44
C HIS A 31 -6.37 -16.38 -7.49
N TYR A 32 -7.55 -15.85 -7.82
CA TYR A 32 -8.77 -16.64 -8.02
C TYR A 32 -8.98 -17.11 -9.46
N TYR A 33 -8.27 -16.55 -10.45
CA TYR A 33 -8.67 -16.64 -11.87
C TYR A 33 -8.86 -18.07 -12.39
N ARG A 34 -7.97 -19.01 -12.00
CA ARG A 34 -8.02 -20.40 -12.49
C ARG A 34 -8.77 -21.35 -11.56
N LEU A 35 -8.62 -21.19 -10.25
CA LEU A 35 -9.07 -22.16 -9.26
C LEU A 35 -10.47 -21.85 -8.71
N HIS A 36 -10.86 -20.57 -8.68
CA HIS A 36 -12.10 -20.10 -8.06
C HIS A 36 -12.80 -19.04 -8.94
N PRO A 37 -13.36 -19.42 -10.11
CA PRO A 37 -13.95 -18.48 -11.06
C PRO A 37 -15.09 -17.63 -10.47
N GLU A 38 -15.84 -18.16 -9.50
CA GLU A 38 -16.88 -17.46 -8.77
C GLU A 38 -16.31 -16.36 -7.87
N LYS A 39 -15.25 -16.65 -7.09
CA LYS A 39 -14.56 -15.65 -6.29
C LYS A 39 -13.91 -14.59 -7.17
N TYR A 40 -13.32 -15.01 -8.30
CA TYR A 40 -12.75 -14.09 -9.30
C TYR A 40 -13.79 -13.07 -9.79
N ARG A 41 -14.94 -13.56 -10.28
CA ARG A 41 -16.03 -12.68 -10.77
C ARG A 41 -16.54 -11.74 -9.68
N ARG A 42 -16.73 -12.25 -8.46
CA ARG A 42 -17.18 -11.46 -7.31
C ARG A 42 -16.18 -10.34 -6.96
N CYS A 43 -14.90 -10.68 -6.87
CA CYS A 43 -13.82 -9.71 -6.60
C CYS A 43 -13.69 -8.66 -7.71
N LYS A 44 -13.74 -9.06 -9.00
CA LYS A 44 -13.68 -8.11 -10.13
C LYS A 44 -14.89 -7.17 -10.19
N ALA A 45 -16.04 -7.58 -9.66
CA ALA A 45 -17.24 -6.75 -9.55
C ALA A 45 -17.20 -5.78 -8.35
N GLY A 46 -16.12 -5.73 -7.56
CA GLY A 46 -16.04 -4.88 -6.37
C GLY A 46 -16.87 -5.38 -5.19
N LYS A 47 -17.17 -6.68 -5.16
CA LYS A 47 -17.96 -7.34 -4.11
C LYS A 47 -17.09 -8.20 -3.20
N GLU A 48 -15.81 -7.87 -3.07
CA GLU A 48 -14.93 -8.47 -2.06
C GLU A 48 -15.46 -8.24 -0.63
N ASP A 49 -15.12 -9.14 0.27
CA ASP A 49 -15.37 -8.95 1.71
C ASP A 49 -14.32 -8.00 2.29
N CYS A 50 -13.06 -8.20 1.90
CA CYS A 50 -11.91 -7.58 2.55
C CYS A 50 -10.80 -7.23 1.54
N LEU A 51 -9.91 -6.33 1.96
CA LEU A 51 -8.66 -6.00 1.28
C LEU A 51 -7.49 -6.59 2.07
N GLY A 52 -6.49 -7.14 1.38
CA GLY A 52 -5.39 -7.82 2.08
C GLY A 52 -4.29 -8.35 1.17
N GLU A 53 -3.38 -9.15 1.73
CA GLU A 53 -2.55 -10.05 0.92
C GLU A 53 -3.40 -11.22 0.37
N MET A 54 -2.93 -11.83 -0.71
CA MET A 54 -3.55 -13.02 -1.28
C MET A 54 -3.55 -14.17 -0.26
N PHE A 55 -4.59 -15.00 -0.32
CA PHE A 55 -4.72 -16.23 0.48
C PHE A 55 -4.89 -16.06 2.01
N ASP A 56 -5.12 -14.83 2.46
CA ASP A 56 -5.40 -14.51 3.87
C ASP A 56 -6.93 -14.62 4.17
N GLU A 57 -7.66 -15.55 3.57
CA GLU A 57 -9.11 -15.70 3.80
C GLU A 57 -9.45 -16.23 5.21
N SER A 58 -10.64 -15.86 5.70
CA SER A 58 -11.26 -16.40 6.93
C SER A 58 -12.78 -16.50 6.77
N ASP A 59 -13.47 -16.99 7.78
CA ASP A 59 -14.93 -17.10 7.80
C ASP A 59 -15.63 -15.75 7.56
N ASP A 60 -15.05 -14.64 8.04
CA ASP A 60 -15.56 -13.28 7.86
C ASP A 60 -14.96 -12.53 6.64
N CYS A 61 -14.02 -13.14 5.92
CA CYS A 61 -13.34 -12.60 4.76
C CYS A 61 -13.10 -13.69 3.69
N GLN A 62 -14.18 -14.19 3.09
CA GLN A 62 -14.12 -15.32 2.16
C GLN A 62 -13.61 -14.96 0.75
N VAL A 63 -13.77 -13.70 0.35
CA VAL A 63 -13.22 -13.15 -0.90
C VAL A 63 -12.40 -11.91 -0.60
N ILE A 64 -11.11 -12.00 -0.88
CA ILE A 64 -10.16 -10.92 -0.67
C ILE A 64 -9.75 -10.32 -2.01
N ARG A 65 -9.87 -9.01 -2.13
CA ARG A 65 -9.17 -8.27 -3.18
C ARG A 65 -7.79 -7.90 -2.66
N ARG A 66 -6.76 -8.21 -3.44
CA ARG A 66 -5.39 -7.87 -3.05
C ARG A 66 -5.26 -6.36 -2.94
N LEU A 67 -4.77 -5.88 -1.79
CA LEU A 67 -4.56 -4.46 -1.55
C LEU A 67 -3.43 -3.95 -2.47
N THR A 68 -3.66 -2.85 -3.17
CA THR A 68 -2.73 -2.32 -4.18
C THR A 68 -2.21 -0.92 -3.84
N TRP A 69 -2.69 -0.30 -2.77
CA TRP A 69 -2.28 1.02 -2.30
C TRP A 69 -2.00 0.97 -0.80
N ASN A 70 -1.15 1.86 -0.31
CA ASN A 70 -0.71 1.93 1.07
C ASN A 70 -1.68 2.82 1.89
N PRO A 71 -2.45 2.28 2.86
CA PRO A 71 -3.31 3.09 3.72
C PRO A 71 -2.56 4.08 4.63
N GLY A 72 -1.30 3.81 4.91
CA GLY A 72 -0.39 4.70 5.63
C GLY A 72 0.53 5.51 4.69
N PHE A 73 0.19 5.70 3.41
CA PHE A 73 1.09 6.34 2.44
C PHE A 73 1.57 7.73 2.90
N THR A 74 0.66 8.58 3.36
CA THR A 74 1.01 9.92 3.86
C THR A 74 1.93 9.88 5.08
N ASN A 75 1.67 8.95 6.01
CA ASN A 75 2.52 8.78 7.19
C ASN A 75 3.92 8.30 6.80
N MET A 76 4.01 7.32 5.89
CA MET A 76 5.28 6.84 5.35
C MET A 76 6.08 7.96 4.69
N LEU A 77 5.44 8.82 3.89
CA LEU A 77 6.11 10.00 3.32
C LEU A 77 6.61 10.97 4.40
N GLY A 78 5.81 11.19 5.45
CA GLY A 78 6.22 12.00 6.60
C GLY A 78 7.43 11.43 7.34
N GLU A 79 7.48 10.12 7.56
CA GLU A 79 8.63 9.45 8.18
C GLU A 79 9.90 9.56 7.32
N ILE A 80 9.76 9.37 6.00
CA ILE A 80 10.87 9.55 5.05
C ILE A 80 11.37 10.99 5.08
N GLN A 81 10.45 11.98 5.04
CA GLN A 81 10.81 13.39 5.10
C GLN A 81 11.56 13.73 6.40
N ALA A 82 11.01 13.31 7.54
CA ALA A 82 11.64 13.53 8.84
C ALA A 82 13.04 12.93 8.90
N PHE A 83 13.23 11.72 8.35
CA PHE A 83 14.56 11.11 8.26
C PHE A 83 15.53 11.93 7.40
N LEU A 84 15.11 12.40 6.22
CA LEU A 84 15.95 13.22 5.34
C LEU A 84 16.35 14.55 5.99
N GLU A 85 15.46 15.18 6.74
CA GLU A 85 15.75 16.39 7.51
C GLU A 85 16.86 16.14 8.55
N THR A 86 16.91 14.95 9.19
CA THR A 86 18.01 14.59 10.10
C THR A 86 19.38 14.51 9.43
N LEU A 87 19.42 14.21 8.12
CA LEU A 87 20.66 14.15 7.36
C LEU A 87 21.13 15.55 6.95
N GLY A 88 20.20 16.43 6.57
CA GLY A 88 20.51 17.83 6.23
C GLY A 88 21.13 18.63 7.40
N HIS A 89 20.81 18.27 8.63
CA HIS A 89 21.43 18.87 9.82
C HIS A 89 22.86 18.37 10.11
N ARG A 90 23.34 17.30 9.47
CA ARG A 90 24.70 16.77 9.68
C ARG A 90 25.75 17.43 8.79
N GLU A 91 25.34 18.17 7.76
CA GLU A 91 26.26 18.77 6.76
C GLU A 91 26.53 20.26 6.96
N SER A 92 26.11 20.88 8.07
CA SER A 92 26.56 22.24 8.38
C SER A 92 27.97 22.18 8.98
N PRO A 93 29.03 22.67 8.31
CA PRO A 93 30.33 22.80 8.96
C PRO A 93 30.16 23.77 10.13
N SER A 94 30.68 23.41 11.30
CA SER A 94 30.90 24.36 12.38
C SER A 94 31.70 25.53 11.83
N SER A 95 31.25 26.75 12.11
CA SER A 95 31.87 28.02 11.76
C SER A 95 33.27 28.26 12.37
N ASP A 96 34.00 27.20 12.73
CA ASP A 96 35.28 27.23 13.42
C ASP A 96 36.49 27.03 12.49
N GLU A 97 36.29 26.86 11.17
CA GLU A 97 37.38 26.79 10.17
C GLU A 97 37.53 28.07 9.31
N GLN A 98 37.23 29.25 9.87
CA GLN A 98 37.40 30.54 9.16
C GLN A 98 38.56 31.44 9.65
N GLU A 99 39.46 30.96 10.51
CA GLU A 99 40.69 31.70 10.82
C GLU A 99 41.94 30.84 10.60
N LEU A 100 42.55 30.99 9.42
CA LEU A 100 43.97 30.78 9.17
C LEU A 100 44.49 31.80 8.16
#